data_AF-A0A388JWM6-F1
#
_entry.id   AF-A0A388JWM6-F1
#
_cell.length_a   1.000
_cell.length_b   1.000
_cell.length_c   1.000
_cell.angle_alpha   90.00
_cell.angle_beta   90.00
_cell.angle_gamma   90.00
#
_symmetry.space_group_name_H-M   'P 1'
#
loop_
_entity.id
_entity.type
_entity.pdbx_description
1 polymer ?
#
loop_
_entity_poly.entity_id
_entity_poly.type
_entity_poly.pdbx_seq_one_letter_code
_entity_poly.pdbx_strand_id
1 'polypeptide(L)'
;MVKEDLIRAYEDGWTTKRLFQPEAKRGRVKFEGQNVASYVAKSKEIATWLIQQKELKIKIEGYKEYSVSFKPRLPKHEMQVLRMQEVETRFWIMALRVPLGAYYFLGSDVVGLFGIREEEEHQKIWVSTGVGGRSGKLQEDMHKTPESSQSRIRWGSECCEEDLRANYKSVESSSMESSAGSGLRRKKETGCSSRRGLEKSQRAIALERNQMETVERSLVPVLCTSLEEGVSLLSLTNVEGAPQIPSKVIDSTPSPAIIMEVVRELYGIYVPVRLISRSTMAQVIVETVQGYNKLYFPILDARIPSEVVATMDQTRVRRFKVDLLTVLRERNWHELENIQIIPEVSAMVLVNANEKLLVEDNFFLSSFLANSLTEDWRSSSRVSSSREVLKSAPRILNPNDPGYSWFSNLHRDRQDITRRRLDYFMLSEPVLERIVMVKQAGHPMSDHKPVVTDIRLRLGVERGRGFFRLNSHVLEDPGILDVISRILARARNRKEAECIRRIEEAEEKMEGNPISARVWAA
;
A
#
# COMPACT_ATOMS: atom_id res chain seq x y z
N MET A 1 -5.27 8.57 -18.08
CA MET A 1 -5.39 9.08 -19.46
C MET A 1 -5.22 7.90 -20.40
N VAL A 2 -4.16 7.78 -21.22
CA VAL A 2 -4.01 6.88 -22.39
C VAL A 2 -4.97 5.68 -22.50
N LYS A 3 -5.09 4.81 -21.49
CA LYS A 3 -6.02 3.66 -21.48
C LYS A 3 -7.51 4.00 -21.54
N GLU A 4 -7.96 5.03 -20.82
CA GLU A 4 -9.36 5.47 -20.96
C GLU A 4 -9.54 6.13 -22.32
N ASP A 5 -8.61 6.96 -22.75
CA ASP A 5 -8.64 7.64 -24.06
C ASP A 5 -8.72 6.62 -25.21
N LEU A 6 -7.97 5.50 -25.11
CA LEU A 6 -8.08 4.31 -25.97
C LEU A 6 -9.49 3.71 -26.01
N ILE A 7 -10.09 3.48 -24.83
CA ILE A 7 -11.44 2.92 -24.73
C ILE A 7 -12.46 3.92 -25.31
N ARG A 8 -12.31 5.22 -25.05
CA ARG A 8 -13.20 6.27 -25.60
C ARG A 8 -13.08 6.39 -27.11
N ALA A 9 -11.86 6.39 -27.66
CA ALA A 9 -11.63 6.39 -29.10
C ALA A 9 -12.25 5.15 -29.77
N TYR A 10 -12.23 4.00 -29.09
CA TYR A 10 -12.91 2.78 -29.57
C TYR A 10 -14.44 2.90 -29.49
N GLU A 11 -15.00 3.42 -28.39
CA GLU A 11 -16.44 3.72 -28.26
C GLU A 11 -16.92 4.69 -29.35
N ASP A 12 -16.15 5.74 -29.64
CA ASP A 12 -16.46 6.74 -30.65
C ASP A 12 -16.40 6.16 -32.08
N GLY A 13 -15.51 5.18 -32.29
CA GLY A 13 -15.47 4.36 -33.50
C GLY A 13 -16.76 3.56 -33.74
N TRP A 14 -17.51 3.20 -32.70
CA TRP A 14 -18.80 2.52 -32.86
C TRP A 14 -19.88 3.44 -33.43
N THR A 15 -19.91 4.70 -32.98
CA THR A 15 -20.83 5.74 -33.48
C THR A 15 -20.54 6.05 -34.94
N THR A 16 -19.27 6.27 -35.30
CA THR A 16 -18.84 6.54 -36.68
C THR A 16 -19.20 5.40 -37.63
N LYS A 17 -19.06 4.14 -37.17
CA LYS A 17 -19.41 2.94 -37.95
C LYS A 17 -20.90 2.55 -37.86
N ARG A 18 -21.71 3.29 -37.11
CA ARG A 18 -23.14 2.99 -36.83
C ARG A 18 -23.38 1.55 -36.34
N LEU A 19 -22.47 1.03 -35.52
CA LEU A 19 -22.56 -0.34 -34.96
C LEU A 19 -23.66 -0.49 -33.91
N PHE A 20 -24.02 0.61 -33.24
CA PHE A 20 -25.07 0.68 -32.23
C PHE A 20 -25.91 1.95 -32.44
N GLN A 21 -27.08 2.01 -31.79
CA GLN A 21 -27.94 3.20 -31.80
C GLN A 21 -27.19 4.45 -31.27
N PRO A 22 -27.34 5.64 -31.88
CA PRO A 22 -26.69 6.88 -31.44
C PRO A 22 -26.95 7.25 -29.96
N GLU A 23 -28.07 6.79 -29.41
CA GLU A 23 -28.51 7.01 -28.03
C GLU A 23 -27.78 6.11 -27.01
N ALA A 24 -26.94 5.18 -27.48
CA ALA A 24 -26.23 4.23 -26.64
C ALA A 24 -25.20 4.93 -25.73
N LYS A 25 -25.50 4.96 -24.42
CA LYS A 25 -24.67 5.65 -23.43
C LYS A 25 -23.31 4.92 -23.25
N ARG A 26 -22.20 5.66 -23.43
CA ARG A 26 -20.83 5.21 -23.13
C ARG A 26 -20.70 4.50 -21.78
N GLY A 27 -19.93 3.41 -21.72
CA GLY A 27 -19.68 2.61 -20.53
C GLY A 27 -18.85 3.29 -19.45
N ARG A 28 -18.71 2.61 -18.30
CA ARG A 28 -17.82 3.03 -17.19
C ARG A 28 -16.49 2.29 -17.30
N VAL A 29 -15.39 3.03 -17.14
CA VAL A 29 -14.03 2.48 -17.06
C VAL A 29 -13.56 2.55 -15.60
N LYS A 30 -12.91 1.50 -15.11
CA LYS A 30 -12.23 1.48 -13.81
C LYS A 30 -10.83 0.88 -13.98
N PHE A 31 -9.82 1.57 -13.48
CA PHE A 31 -8.46 1.03 -13.48
C PHE A 31 -8.28 0.05 -12.32
N GLU A 32 -7.86 -1.18 -12.64
CA GLU A 32 -7.54 -2.21 -11.63
C GLU A 32 -6.02 -2.36 -11.44
N GLY A 33 -5.20 -1.89 -12.39
CA GLY A 33 -3.75 -1.88 -12.24
C GLY A 33 -3.00 -1.25 -13.41
N GLN A 34 -1.66 -1.27 -13.33
CA GLN A 34 -0.78 -0.62 -14.32
C GLN A 34 -1.01 -1.11 -15.75
N ASN A 35 -1.37 -2.39 -15.94
CA ASN A 35 -1.70 -2.98 -17.25
C ASN A 35 -3.17 -3.44 -17.39
N VAL A 36 -4.02 -3.33 -16.35
CA VAL A 36 -5.42 -3.82 -16.37
C VAL A 36 -6.45 -2.71 -16.19
N ALA A 37 -7.50 -2.71 -17.01
CA ALA A 37 -8.68 -1.86 -16.85
C ALA A 37 -9.96 -2.70 -17.00
N SER A 38 -10.93 -2.45 -16.14
CA SER A 38 -12.28 -3.01 -16.22
C SER A 38 -13.20 -2.06 -16.99
N TYR A 39 -13.90 -2.57 -17.99
CA TYR A 39 -14.95 -1.84 -18.71
C TYR A 39 -16.32 -2.43 -18.36
N VAL A 40 -17.30 -1.55 -18.08
CA VAL A 40 -18.69 -1.91 -17.81
C VAL A 40 -19.59 -1.19 -18.81
N ALA A 41 -20.05 -1.93 -19.82
CA ALA A 41 -21.03 -1.44 -20.79
C ALA A 41 -22.35 -1.05 -20.09
N LYS A 42 -23.02 0.00 -20.56
CA LYS A 42 -24.36 0.38 -20.08
C LYS A 42 -25.50 -0.27 -20.87
N SER A 43 -25.24 -0.77 -22.08
CA SER A 43 -26.20 -1.53 -22.87
C SER A 43 -25.87 -3.02 -22.83
N LYS A 44 -26.90 -3.86 -22.70
CA LYS A 44 -26.79 -5.32 -22.78
C LYS A 44 -26.30 -5.77 -24.17
N GLU A 45 -26.74 -5.08 -25.22
CA GLU A 45 -26.32 -5.34 -26.61
C GLU A 45 -24.80 -5.17 -26.79
N ILE A 46 -24.27 -4.02 -26.35
CA ILE A 46 -22.82 -3.74 -26.37
C ILE A 46 -22.05 -4.77 -25.53
N ALA A 47 -22.56 -5.14 -24.35
CA ALA A 47 -21.93 -6.15 -23.50
C ALA A 47 -21.84 -7.52 -24.21
N THR A 48 -22.94 -7.98 -24.81
CA THR A 48 -23.00 -9.24 -25.56
C THR A 48 -22.09 -9.21 -26.78
N TRP A 49 -22.09 -8.12 -27.54
CA TRP A 49 -21.23 -7.94 -28.72
C TRP A 49 -19.74 -7.98 -28.36
N LEU A 50 -19.31 -7.27 -27.30
CA LEU A 50 -17.91 -7.30 -26.85
C LEU A 50 -17.47 -8.71 -26.43
N ILE A 51 -18.32 -9.44 -25.71
CA ILE A 51 -18.02 -10.84 -25.32
C ILE A 51 -17.91 -11.74 -26.57
N GLN A 52 -18.73 -11.51 -27.61
CA GLN A 52 -18.64 -12.25 -28.87
C GLN A 52 -17.36 -11.94 -29.66
N GLN A 53 -16.83 -10.70 -29.61
CA GLN A 53 -15.56 -10.36 -30.25
C GLN A 53 -14.37 -11.13 -29.67
N LYS A 54 -14.42 -11.50 -28.37
CA LYS A 54 -13.37 -12.18 -27.57
C LYS A 54 -12.04 -11.41 -27.42
N GLU A 55 -11.45 -10.97 -28.53
CA GLU A 55 -10.18 -10.24 -28.58
C GLU A 55 -10.21 -9.21 -29.70
N LEU A 56 -9.54 -8.08 -29.48
CA LEU A 56 -9.45 -6.97 -30.40
C LEU A 56 -8.04 -6.40 -30.38
N LYS A 57 -7.50 -6.12 -31.57
CA LYS A 57 -6.23 -5.42 -31.75
C LYS A 57 -6.49 -3.94 -32.05
N ILE A 58 -6.12 -3.05 -31.12
CA ILE A 58 -6.21 -1.60 -31.29
C ILE A 58 -4.84 -1.06 -31.68
N LYS A 59 -4.74 -0.44 -32.85
CA LYS A 59 -3.52 0.26 -33.29
C LYS A 59 -3.61 1.72 -32.86
N ILE A 60 -2.62 2.18 -32.09
CA ILE A 60 -2.41 3.62 -31.85
C ILE A 60 -1.43 4.14 -32.89
N GLU A 61 -1.65 5.38 -33.32
CA GLU A 61 -0.72 6.14 -34.15
C GLU A 61 0.69 6.13 -33.52
N GLY A 62 1.68 5.59 -34.24
CA GLY A 62 3.02 5.29 -33.69
C GLY A 62 3.34 3.79 -33.45
N TYR A 63 2.88 2.90 -34.34
CA TYR A 63 3.30 1.49 -34.48
C TYR A 63 2.96 0.50 -33.34
N LYS A 64 2.48 0.91 -32.17
CA LYS A 64 2.10 -0.03 -31.10
C LYS A 64 0.67 -0.56 -31.27
N GLU A 65 0.56 -1.86 -31.51
CA GLU A 65 -0.69 -2.63 -31.50
C GLU A 65 -0.94 -3.19 -30.08
N TYR A 66 -2.12 -2.92 -29.54
CA TYR A 66 -2.54 -3.38 -28.21
C TYR A 66 -3.62 -4.45 -28.36
N SER A 67 -3.38 -5.65 -27.84
CA SER A 67 -4.43 -6.65 -27.66
C SER A 67 -5.31 -6.28 -26.45
N VAL A 68 -6.62 -6.32 -26.66
CA VAL A 68 -7.66 -6.15 -25.65
C VAL A 68 -8.53 -7.41 -25.69
N SER A 69 -8.55 -8.18 -24.60
CA SER A 69 -9.46 -9.32 -24.46
C SER A 69 -10.72 -8.94 -23.70
N PHE A 70 -11.86 -9.40 -24.21
CA PHE A 70 -13.18 -9.22 -23.62
C PHE A 70 -13.64 -10.55 -23.02
N LYS A 71 -13.75 -10.60 -21.70
CA LYS A 71 -14.22 -11.78 -20.96
C LYS A 71 -15.55 -11.45 -20.26
N PRO A 72 -16.50 -12.40 -20.19
CA PRO A 72 -17.70 -12.21 -19.38
C PRO A 72 -17.30 -11.95 -17.93
N ARG A 73 -18.04 -11.06 -17.24
CA ARG A 73 -17.84 -10.82 -15.82
C ARG A 73 -18.31 -12.06 -15.05
N LEU A 74 -17.37 -12.86 -14.60
CA LEU A 74 -17.63 -14.03 -13.76
C LEU A 74 -18.39 -13.61 -12.47
N PRO A 75 -19.33 -14.44 -11.98
CA PRO A 75 -19.94 -14.23 -10.68
C PRO A 75 -18.89 -14.30 -9.56
N LYS A 76 -19.23 -13.75 -8.39
CA LYS A 76 -18.29 -13.60 -7.26
C LYS A 76 -17.62 -14.93 -6.85
N HIS A 77 -18.36 -16.03 -6.92
CA HIS A 77 -17.87 -17.36 -6.56
C HIS A 77 -16.88 -17.93 -7.60
N GLU A 78 -17.18 -17.85 -8.91
CA GLU A 78 -16.25 -18.26 -9.98
C GLU A 78 -14.95 -17.44 -9.96
N MET A 79 -15.03 -16.12 -9.72
CA MET A 79 -13.81 -15.31 -9.53
C MET A 79 -12.96 -15.79 -8.34
N GLN A 80 -13.59 -16.29 -7.28
CA GLN A 80 -12.89 -16.82 -6.12
C GLN A 80 -12.24 -18.18 -6.43
N VAL A 81 -12.94 -19.08 -7.14
CA VAL A 81 -12.39 -20.36 -7.61
C VAL A 81 -11.19 -20.15 -8.56
N LEU A 82 -11.32 -19.28 -9.56
CA LEU A 82 -10.19 -18.98 -10.46
C LEU A 82 -9.01 -18.35 -9.72
N ARG A 83 -9.24 -17.49 -8.72
CA ARG A 83 -8.15 -16.96 -7.88
C ARG A 83 -7.43 -18.05 -7.10
N MET A 84 -8.15 -19.06 -6.60
CA MET A 84 -7.52 -20.21 -5.93
C MET A 84 -6.69 -21.04 -6.92
N GLN A 85 -7.22 -21.34 -8.11
CA GLN A 85 -6.49 -22.08 -9.16
C GLN A 85 -5.28 -21.32 -9.72
N GLU A 86 -5.38 -19.99 -9.91
CA GLU A 86 -4.23 -19.16 -10.27
C GLU A 86 -3.17 -19.14 -9.14
N VAL A 87 -3.59 -19.18 -7.88
CA VAL A 87 -2.69 -19.24 -6.72
C VAL A 87 -1.98 -20.61 -6.59
N GLU A 88 -2.63 -21.70 -6.98
CA GLU A 88 -2.03 -23.05 -7.04
C GLU A 88 -1.01 -23.18 -8.18
N THR A 89 -1.27 -22.55 -9.32
CA THR A 89 -0.46 -22.70 -10.55
C THR A 89 0.58 -21.61 -10.76
N ARG A 90 0.43 -20.44 -10.14
CA ARG A 90 1.30 -19.27 -10.32
C ARG A 90 1.64 -18.61 -8.99
N PHE A 91 2.88 -18.78 -8.54
CA PHE A 91 3.46 -17.96 -7.49
C PHE A 91 4.15 -16.74 -8.09
N TRP A 92 4.40 -15.74 -7.24
CA TRP A 92 5.15 -14.54 -7.60
C TRP A 92 6.32 -14.35 -6.61
N ILE A 93 7.34 -13.56 -6.97
CA ILE A 93 8.45 -13.14 -6.08
C ILE A 93 8.58 -11.62 -6.12
N MET A 94 8.61 -10.86 -5.00
CA MET A 94 8.85 -9.39 -5.00
C MET A 94 10.26 -9.07 -4.52
N ALA A 95 11.01 -8.30 -5.30
CA ALA A 95 12.29 -7.75 -4.87
C ALA A 95 12.15 -6.24 -4.61
N LEU A 96 12.29 -5.84 -3.34
CA LEU A 96 12.24 -4.45 -2.91
C LEU A 96 13.64 -3.83 -2.94
N ARG A 97 13.73 -2.55 -3.33
CA ARG A 97 14.97 -1.75 -3.31
C ARG A 97 16.14 -2.35 -4.11
N VAL A 98 15.86 -3.09 -5.18
CA VAL A 98 16.92 -3.60 -6.08
C VAL A 98 17.70 -2.42 -6.67
N PRO A 99 19.04 -2.36 -6.53
CA PRO A 99 19.84 -1.32 -7.17
C PRO A 99 19.65 -1.34 -8.69
N LEU A 100 19.57 -0.16 -9.32
CA LEU A 100 19.23 -0.05 -10.75
C LEU A 100 20.17 -0.87 -11.66
N GLY A 101 21.45 -1.02 -11.28
CA GLY A 101 22.42 -1.85 -12.01
C GLY A 101 22.29 -3.37 -11.78
N ALA A 102 21.70 -3.80 -10.66
CA ALA A 102 21.40 -5.21 -10.37
C ALA A 102 20.08 -5.67 -11.01
N TYR A 103 19.22 -4.72 -11.41
CA TYR A 103 17.90 -4.98 -11.97
C TYR A 103 17.92 -5.84 -13.24
N TYR A 104 19.01 -5.81 -14.01
CA TYR A 104 19.23 -6.63 -15.20
C TYR A 104 19.43 -8.13 -14.92
N PHE A 105 20.10 -8.49 -13.82
CA PHE A 105 20.41 -9.88 -13.47
C PHE A 105 19.27 -10.54 -12.68
N LEU A 106 18.33 -9.73 -12.19
CA LEU A 106 17.24 -10.15 -11.32
C LEU A 106 16.34 -11.26 -11.93
N GLY A 107 16.20 -11.30 -13.26
CA GLY A 107 15.49 -12.38 -13.96
C GLY A 107 16.25 -13.70 -13.91
N SER A 108 17.52 -13.71 -14.33
CA SER A 108 18.39 -14.89 -14.28
C SER A 108 18.64 -15.39 -12.86
N ASP A 109 18.78 -14.47 -11.89
CA ASP A 109 18.97 -14.80 -10.48
C ASP A 109 17.72 -15.46 -9.88
N VAL A 110 16.52 -15.00 -10.26
CA VAL A 110 15.25 -15.63 -9.88
C VAL A 110 15.11 -17.02 -10.51
N VAL A 111 15.41 -17.17 -11.80
CA VAL A 111 15.39 -18.47 -12.50
C VAL A 111 16.36 -19.45 -11.84
N GLY A 112 17.60 -19.04 -11.56
CA GLY A 112 18.60 -19.86 -10.90
C GLY A 112 18.27 -20.21 -9.44
N LEU A 113 17.70 -19.28 -8.68
CA LEU A 113 17.35 -19.49 -7.26
C LEU A 113 16.14 -20.41 -7.08
N PHE A 114 15.16 -20.36 -7.99
CA PHE A 114 13.92 -21.13 -7.89
C PHE A 114 13.86 -22.36 -8.81
N GLY A 115 14.89 -22.59 -9.64
CA GLY A 115 14.96 -23.74 -10.55
C GLY A 115 13.86 -23.77 -11.62
N ILE A 116 13.27 -22.60 -11.92
CA ILE A 116 12.18 -22.49 -12.89
C ILE A 116 12.81 -22.66 -14.28
N ARG A 117 12.57 -23.80 -14.92
CA ARG A 117 12.72 -23.84 -16.38
C ARG A 117 11.70 -22.88 -16.97
N GLU A 118 12.17 -21.95 -17.79
CA GLU A 118 11.27 -21.31 -18.75
C GLU A 118 10.70 -22.43 -19.61
N GLU A 119 9.39 -22.69 -19.48
CA GLU A 119 8.68 -23.38 -20.55
C GLU A 119 8.71 -22.40 -21.73
N GLU A 120 9.64 -22.64 -22.66
CA GLU A 120 9.54 -22.07 -23.99
C GLU A 120 8.15 -22.42 -24.52
N GLU A 121 7.27 -21.42 -24.64
CA GLU A 121 6.01 -21.58 -25.35
C GLU A 121 6.34 -21.98 -26.78
N HIS A 122 6.38 -23.29 -27.03
CA HIS A 122 6.47 -23.85 -28.37
C HIS A 122 5.29 -23.32 -29.17
N GLN A 123 5.54 -22.22 -29.90
CA GLN A 123 4.65 -21.72 -30.92
C GLN A 123 4.39 -22.87 -31.89
N LYS A 124 3.24 -23.52 -31.75
CA LYS A 124 2.74 -24.48 -32.73
C LYS A 124 2.35 -23.70 -33.97
N ILE A 125 3.37 -23.52 -34.80
CA ILE A 125 3.33 -22.99 -36.15
C ILE A 125 2.27 -23.77 -36.94
N TRP A 126 1.06 -23.20 -37.03
CA TRP A 126 0.15 -23.47 -38.15
C TRP A 126 0.61 -22.60 -39.32
N VAL A 127 1.62 -23.06 -40.04
CA VAL A 127 1.94 -22.54 -41.38
C VAL A 127 1.35 -23.50 -42.40
N SER A 128 0.18 -23.13 -42.88
CA SER A 128 -0.28 -23.49 -44.22
C SER A 128 0.78 -23.06 -45.25
N THR A 129 1.08 -23.95 -46.17
CA THR A 129 1.87 -23.70 -47.39
C THR A 129 1.56 -22.34 -48.03
N GLY A 130 2.57 -21.47 -48.18
CA GLY A 130 2.45 -20.15 -48.81
C GLY A 130 3.80 -19.64 -49.32
N VAL A 131 3.88 -19.38 -50.62
CA VAL A 131 5.13 -19.11 -51.35
C VAL A 131 5.56 -17.64 -51.33
N GLY A 132 6.83 -17.40 -50.98
CA GLY A 132 7.68 -16.36 -51.60
C GLY A 132 7.60 -14.90 -51.09
N GLY A 133 8.72 -14.16 -51.22
CA GLY A 133 8.74 -12.69 -51.11
C GLY A 133 10.03 -12.10 -50.50
N ARG A 134 10.90 -11.50 -51.34
CA ARG A 134 12.16 -10.84 -50.93
C ARG A 134 11.97 -9.41 -50.38
N SER A 135 12.88 -8.99 -49.50
CA SER A 135 13.47 -7.63 -49.32
C SER A 135 12.55 -6.41 -49.08
N GLY A 136 12.94 -5.39 -48.31
CA GLY A 136 14.15 -5.19 -47.47
C GLY A 136 14.46 -3.71 -47.21
N LYS A 137 15.44 -3.46 -46.31
CA LYS A 137 16.34 -2.28 -46.22
C LYS A 137 15.81 -0.84 -45.98
N LEU A 138 16.65 -0.07 -45.26
CA LEU A 138 16.73 1.41 -45.13
C LEU A 138 15.68 2.09 -44.23
N GLN A 139 15.92 3.24 -43.58
CA GLN A 139 17.12 3.91 -42.99
C GLN A 139 16.58 5.17 -42.25
N GLU A 140 17.29 5.73 -41.26
CA GLU A 140 17.43 7.18 -40.93
C GLU A 140 16.21 8.16 -40.90
N ASP A 141 16.14 9.24 -40.10
CA ASP A 141 16.89 9.69 -38.90
C ASP A 141 16.20 10.95 -38.28
N MET A 142 16.82 11.52 -37.23
CA MET A 142 16.80 12.94 -36.81
C MET A 142 15.58 13.55 -36.07
N HIS A 143 15.77 13.70 -34.76
CA HIS A 143 15.51 14.88 -33.88
C HIS A 143 14.17 15.65 -33.90
N LYS A 144 13.55 15.81 -32.71
CA LYS A 144 13.70 17.03 -31.85
C LYS A 144 12.90 16.95 -30.53
N THR A 145 13.52 17.38 -29.45
CA THR A 145 12.95 17.78 -28.13
C THR A 145 12.27 19.18 -28.25
N PRO A 146 11.30 19.59 -27.39
CA PRO A 146 11.48 19.64 -25.93
C PRO A 146 10.30 19.32 -24.98
N GLU A 147 10.68 18.99 -23.75
CA GLU A 147 10.12 19.38 -22.45
C GLU A 147 8.62 19.70 -22.30
N SER A 148 7.94 18.95 -21.43
CA SER A 148 7.45 19.57 -20.18
C SER A 148 7.38 18.54 -19.03
N SER A 149 7.64 19.01 -17.82
CA SER A 149 7.67 18.21 -16.59
C SER A 149 6.42 18.48 -15.75
N GLN A 150 5.72 17.43 -15.31
CA GLN A 150 4.87 17.49 -14.12
C GLN A 150 4.90 16.18 -13.34
N SER A 151 5.55 16.19 -12.17
CA SER A 151 5.48 15.13 -11.16
C SER A 151 4.28 15.35 -10.23
N ARG A 152 3.63 14.28 -9.76
CA ARG A 152 2.79 14.34 -8.54
C ARG A 152 3.01 13.10 -7.67
N ILE A 153 3.43 13.36 -6.44
CA ILE A 153 3.63 12.40 -5.35
C ILE A 153 2.27 12.08 -4.70
N ARG A 154 2.12 10.87 -4.17
CA ARG A 154 1.08 10.52 -3.19
C ARG A 154 1.61 9.48 -2.21
N TRP A 155 1.80 9.86 -0.95
CA TRP A 155 0.87 9.56 0.15
C TRP A 155 1.17 10.53 1.31
N GLY A 156 0.13 11.01 1.98
CA GLY A 156 0.28 11.91 3.11
C GLY A 156 0.80 11.16 4.34
N SER A 157 1.87 11.69 4.92
CA SER A 157 2.20 11.48 6.33
C SER A 157 1.65 12.71 7.06
N GLU A 158 0.61 12.54 7.87
CA GLU A 158 0.21 13.57 8.83
C GLU A 158 1.20 13.49 10.00
N CYS A 159 2.28 14.26 9.90
CA CYS A 159 3.18 14.50 11.02
C CYS A 159 2.57 15.58 11.90
N CYS A 160 2.27 15.25 13.15
CA CYS A 160 1.97 16.26 14.16
C CYS A 160 3.26 17.02 14.51
N GLU A 161 3.31 18.31 14.18
CA GLU A 161 4.29 19.26 14.74
C GLU A 161 3.66 20.02 15.92
N GLU A 162 3.62 19.39 17.09
CA GLU A 162 3.42 20.09 18.36
C GLU A 162 4.52 19.69 19.33
N ASP A 163 5.63 20.44 19.29
CA ASP A 163 6.51 20.76 20.41
C ASP A 163 7.75 21.49 19.86
N LEU A 164 7.78 22.83 19.96
CA LEU A 164 8.98 23.70 20.02
C LEU A 164 8.59 25.20 19.91
N ARG A 165 7.89 25.72 20.92
CA ARG A 165 7.81 27.18 21.17
C ARG A 165 7.99 27.51 22.65
N ALA A 166 9.23 27.53 23.09
CA ALA A 166 9.64 28.18 24.33
C ALA A 166 10.92 29.00 24.10
N ASN A 167 10.91 30.24 24.58
CA ASN A 167 12.03 31.19 24.65
C ASN A 167 12.77 31.55 23.35
N TYR A 168 12.61 32.81 22.92
CA TYR A 168 13.64 33.84 23.19
C TYR A 168 13.00 35.23 23.29
N LYS A 169 13.46 36.04 24.25
CA LYS A 169 13.07 37.46 24.45
C LYS A 169 14.17 38.39 23.92
N SER A 170 13.77 39.41 23.16
CA SER A 170 14.40 40.76 23.09
C SER A 170 13.51 41.63 22.18
N VAL A 171 12.68 42.55 22.70
CA VAL A 171 12.98 43.90 23.24
C VAL A 171 13.18 44.95 22.13
N GLU A 172 12.22 45.90 22.06
CA GLU A 172 12.26 47.25 21.42
C GLU A 172 12.53 47.32 19.89
N SER A 173 11.99 48.23 19.06
CA SER A 173 10.91 49.25 19.09
C SER A 173 10.46 49.50 17.60
N SER A 174 9.59 50.43 17.14
CA SER A 174 8.93 51.61 17.71
C SER A 174 7.60 51.99 16.99
N SER A 175 6.91 53.00 17.54
CA SER A 175 6.22 54.15 16.90
C SER A 175 6.57 54.45 15.40
N MET A 176 5.74 55.06 14.54
CA MET A 176 4.40 55.71 14.63
C MET A 176 3.74 55.80 13.22
N GLU A 177 2.48 56.27 13.16
CA GLU A 177 1.77 57.09 12.13
C GLU A 177 2.43 57.30 10.72
N SER A 178 1.72 57.46 9.58
CA SER A 178 0.38 58.02 9.34
C SER A 178 -0.09 57.87 7.86
N SER A 179 -1.40 58.01 7.64
CA SER A 179 -2.07 58.78 6.56
C SER A 179 -1.79 58.61 5.04
N ALA A 180 -2.90 58.29 4.32
CA ALA A 180 -3.44 58.97 3.11
C ALA A 180 -2.74 58.93 1.72
N GLY A 181 -3.58 59.01 0.66
CA GLY A 181 -3.19 59.17 -0.76
C GLY A 181 -3.68 58.03 -1.66
N SER A 182 -4.88 58.09 -2.24
CA SER A 182 -5.26 58.77 -3.49
C SER A 182 -4.87 58.00 -4.78
N GLY A 183 -5.82 57.83 -5.72
CA GLY A 183 -5.58 57.01 -6.91
C GLY A 183 -6.79 56.68 -7.80
N LEU A 184 -7.52 57.70 -8.29
CA LEU A 184 -8.49 57.48 -9.37
C LEU A 184 -7.80 56.97 -10.64
N ARG A 185 -8.35 55.93 -11.30
CA ARG A 185 -8.40 55.94 -12.78
C ARG A 185 -9.64 55.24 -13.34
N ARG A 186 -10.15 55.83 -14.43
CA ARG A 186 -11.44 55.57 -15.11
C ARG A 186 -11.32 54.52 -16.22
N LYS A 187 -12.46 53.87 -16.50
CA LYS A 187 -12.89 53.27 -17.79
C LYS A 187 -12.02 52.09 -18.30
N LYS A 188 -12.62 51.01 -18.80
CA LYS A 188 -13.58 51.04 -19.93
C LYS A 188 -14.50 49.82 -19.92
N GLU A 189 -15.77 50.03 -20.29
CA GLU A 189 -16.73 48.96 -20.58
C GLU A 189 -16.44 48.34 -21.95
N THR A 190 -16.57 47.02 -22.05
CA THR A 190 -16.90 46.32 -23.31
C THR A 190 -17.76 45.12 -22.95
N GLY A 191 -19.04 45.13 -23.34
CA GLY A 191 -19.95 44.03 -23.05
C GLY A 191 -19.85 42.88 -24.06
N CYS A 192 -20.17 41.67 -23.62
CA CYS A 192 -20.76 40.65 -24.50
C CYS A 192 -21.70 39.76 -23.70
N SER A 193 -22.82 39.39 -24.33
CA SER A 193 -23.97 38.75 -23.69
C SER A 193 -23.90 37.22 -23.73
N SER A 194 -24.78 36.60 -22.92
CA SER A 194 -25.34 35.26 -23.16
C SER A 194 -24.42 34.04 -22.98
N ARG A 195 -24.54 33.41 -21.80
CA ARG A 195 -24.82 31.96 -21.64
C ARG A 195 -25.15 31.62 -20.18
N ARG A 196 -26.43 31.79 -19.79
CA ARG A 196 -26.98 31.13 -18.59
C ARG A 196 -27.54 29.76 -19.01
N GLY A 197 -26.93 28.67 -18.59
CA GLY A 197 -27.44 27.32 -18.82
C GLY A 197 -26.50 26.23 -18.30
N LEU A 198 -27.05 25.31 -17.51
CA LEU A 198 -26.42 24.04 -17.08
C LEU A 198 -25.22 24.12 -16.11
N GLU A 199 -25.38 24.86 -14.99
CA GLU A 199 -24.47 24.76 -13.82
C GLU A 199 -25.17 24.20 -12.55
N LYS A 200 -26.29 23.48 -12.73
CA LYS A 200 -27.06 22.90 -11.60
C LYS A 200 -26.59 21.51 -11.13
N SER A 201 -25.68 20.85 -11.85
CA SER A 201 -25.26 19.47 -11.54
C SER A 201 -24.04 19.37 -10.61
N GLN A 202 -23.07 20.28 -10.73
CA GLN A 202 -21.87 20.24 -9.87
C GLN A 202 -22.13 20.72 -8.43
N ARG A 203 -23.12 21.60 -8.21
CA ARG A 203 -23.51 22.04 -6.86
C ARG A 203 -24.04 20.91 -5.98
N ALA A 204 -24.75 19.92 -6.56
CA ALA A 204 -25.26 18.78 -5.80
C ALA A 204 -24.13 17.88 -5.26
N ILE A 205 -23.10 17.63 -6.07
CA ILE A 205 -21.93 16.78 -5.69
C ILE A 205 -20.99 17.53 -4.73
N ALA A 206 -20.94 18.87 -4.80
CA ALA A 206 -20.25 19.68 -3.81
C ALA A 206 -20.98 19.70 -2.45
N LEU A 207 -22.32 19.71 -2.46
CA LEU A 207 -23.14 19.61 -1.24
C LEU A 207 -22.95 18.27 -0.50
N GLU A 208 -22.90 17.14 -1.21
CA GLU A 208 -22.57 15.83 -0.60
C GLU A 208 -21.18 15.79 0.07
N ARG A 209 -20.21 16.60 -0.40
CA ARG A 209 -18.86 16.64 0.18
C ARG A 209 -18.72 17.57 1.38
N ASN A 210 -19.41 18.71 1.38
CA ASN A 210 -19.42 19.59 2.55
C ASN A 210 -20.29 19.07 3.70
N GLN A 211 -21.28 18.19 3.44
CA GLN A 211 -22.03 17.54 4.52
C GLN A 211 -21.25 16.50 5.34
N MET A 212 -19.97 16.23 5.00
CA MET A 212 -19.04 15.47 5.84
C MET A 212 -18.18 16.34 6.78
N GLU A 213 -18.40 17.65 6.87
CA GLU A 213 -17.51 18.56 7.63
C GLU A 213 -17.51 18.33 9.16
N THR A 214 -18.49 17.61 9.72
CA THR A 214 -18.50 17.14 11.13
C THR A 214 -18.87 15.66 11.24
N VAL A 215 -18.08 14.78 10.60
CA VAL A 215 -18.16 13.33 10.91
C VAL A 215 -17.51 13.08 12.28
N GLU A 216 -18.36 12.93 13.30
CA GLU A 216 -17.95 12.45 14.61
C GLU A 216 -17.38 11.04 14.50
N ARG A 217 -16.41 10.69 15.35
CA ARG A 217 -15.74 9.39 15.34
C ARG A 217 -15.85 8.77 16.72
N SER A 218 -16.33 7.54 16.78
CA SER A 218 -16.55 6.84 18.05
C SER A 218 -15.93 5.46 18.03
N LEU A 219 -15.24 5.11 19.12
CA LEU A 219 -14.72 3.77 19.35
C LEU A 219 -15.77 2.93 20.06
N VAL A 220 -16.12 1.79 19.47
CA VAL A 220 -17.10 0.83 20.01
C VAL A 220 -16.38 -0.51 20.26
N PRO A 221 -15.67 -0.65 21.39
CA PRO A 221 -14.92 -1.87 21.70
C PRO A 221 -15.83 -3.08 21.92
N VAL A 222 -15.72 -4.07 21.03
CA VAL A 222 -16.50 -5.32 21.07
C VAL A 222 -15.73 -6.34 21.89
N LEU A 223 -16.09 -6.48 23.16
CA LEU A 223 -15.49 -7.46 24.06
C LEU A 223 -16.20 -8.80 23.91
N CYS A 224 -15.46 -9.81 23.46
CA CYS A 224 -15.89 -11.19 23.32
C CYS A 224 -15.26 -12.03 24.44
N THR A 225 -16.01 -12.99 24.97
CA THR A 225 -15.51 -14.01 25.91
C THR A 225 -15.93 -15.40 25.45
N SER A 226 -15.11 -16.41 25.76
CA SER A 226 -15.49 -17.82 25.57
C SER A 226 -16.15 -18.35 26.83
N LEU A 227 -17.30 -19.00 26.69
CA LEU A 227 -17.98 -19.79 27.71
C LEU A 227 -18.11 -21.24 27.22
N GLU A 228 -18.56 -22.15 28.08
CA GLU A 228 -18.79 -23.57 27.72
C GLU A 228 -19.79 -23.72 26.55
N GLU A 229 -20.74 -22.79 26.45
CA GLU A 229 -21.79 -22.76 25.44
C GLU A 229 -21.41 -21.98 24.17
N GLY A 230 -20.18 -21.46 24.06
CA GLY A 230 -19.67 -20.74 22.89
C GLY A 230 -19.20 -19.31 23.17
N VAL A 231 -19.18 -18.46 22.14
CA VAL A 231 -18.71 -17.07 22.23
C VAL A 231 -19.86 -16.15 22.64
N SER A 232 -19.63 -15.31 23.64
CA SER A 232 -20.58 -14.30 24.11
C SER A 232 -19.99 -12.88 24.05
N LEU A 233 -20.84 -11.89 23.79
CA LEU A 233 -20.47 -10.47 23.92
C LEU A 233 -20.65 -9.98 25.36
N LEU A 234 -19.79 -9.06 25.79
CA LEU A 234 -20.00 -8.28 27.00
C LEU A 234 -20.66 -6.94 26.65
N SER A 235 -21.68 -6.58 27.42
CA SER A 235 -22.29 -5.25 27.43
C SER A 235 -22.40 -4.75 28.87
N LEU A 236 -22.73 -3.47 29.02
CA LEU A 236 -22.98 -2.82 30.30
C LEU A 236 -24.47 -2.55 30.46
N THR A 237 -24.89 -2.30 31.69
CA THR A 237 -26.22 -1.75 31.96
C THR A 237 -26.11 -0.23 32.04
N ASN A 238 -26.89 0.50 31.23
CA ASN A 238 -26.96 1.95 31.31
C ASN A 238 -27.68 2.39 32.62
N VAL A 239 -27.81 3.70 32.85
CA VAL A 239 -28.46 4.24 34.06
C VAL A 239 -29.95 3.91 34.17
N GLU A 240 -30.60 3.52 33.07
CA GLU A 240 -32.02 3.21 32.97
C GLU A 240 -32.31 1.70 33.13
N GLY A 241 -31.26 0.87 33.24
CA GLY A 241 -31.40 -0.60 33.31
C GLY A 241 -31.34 -1.30 31.94
N ALA A 242 -31.22 -0.57 30.84
CA ALA A 242 -31.14 -1.12 29.49
C ALA A 242 -29.70 -1.56 29.13
N PRO A 243 -29.53 -2.58 28.28
CA PRO A 243 -28.21 -3.01 27.84
C PRO A 243 -27.59 -2.04 26.84
N GLN A 244 -26.29 -1.80 26.98
CA GLN A 244 -25.51 -0.93 26.11
C GLN A 244 -24.12 -1.50 25.88
N ILE A 245 -23.62 -1.51 24.64
CA ILE A 245 -22.18 -1.67 24.37
C ILE A 245 -21.57 -0.27 24.48
N PRO A 246 -20.76 0.02 25.50
CA PRO A 246 -20.24 1.36 25.72
C PRO A 246 -19.32 1.79 24.58
N SER A 247 -19.33 3.09 24.30
CA SER A 247 -18.49 3.70 23.26
C SER A 247 -17.96 5.06 23.72
N LYS A 248 -16.85 5.50 23.13
CA LYS A 248 -16.25 6.81 23.40
C LYS A 248 -15.88 7.55 22.13
N VAL A 249 -16.21 8.83 22.07
CA VAL A 249 -15.80 9.75 20.99
C VAL A 249 -14.28 9.91 20.98
N ILE A 250 -13.67 9.91 19.80
CA ILE A 250 -12.22 10.01 19.57
C ILE A 250 -11.92 10.95 18.40
N ASP A 251 -10.85 11.74 18.46
CA ASP A 251 -10.59 12.74 17.42
C ASP A 251 -10.01 12.13 16.12
N SER A 252 -9.31 11.00 16.23
CA SER A 252 -8.48 10.43 15.16
C SER A 252 -8.80 8.94 14.88
N THR A 253 -7.97 8.28 14.06
CA THR A 253 -8.10 6.82 13.86
C THR A 253 -7.45 6.11 15.05
N PRO A 254 -8.14 5.18 15.73
CA PRO A 254 -7.68 4.65 17.01
C PRO A 254 -6.44 3.77 16.85
N SER A 255 -5.39 4.08 17.62
CA SER A 255 -4.21 3.21 17.76
C SER A 255 -4.47 2.12 18.80
N PRO A 256 -3.70 1.00 18.81
CA PRO A 256 -3.83 -0.03 19.85
C PRO A 256 -3.67 0.51 21.29
N ALA A 257 -2.87 1.57 21.49
CA ALA A 257 -2.75 2.21 22.80
C ALA A 257 -4.05 2.90 23.21
N ILE A 258 -4.63 3.72 22.32
CA ILE A 258 -5.92 4.40 22.52
C ILE A 258 -7.03 3.37 22.76
N ILE A 259 -7.07 2.27 22.00
CA ILE A 259 -8.08 1.21 22.18
C ILE A 259 -8.01 0.63 23.60
N MET A 260 -6.82 0.26 24.07
CA MET A 260 -6.66 -0.32 25.40
C MET A 260 -6.89 0.68 26.53
N GLU A 261 -6.68 1.97 26.29
CA GLU A 261 -6.99 3.06 27.22
C GLU A 261 -8.50 3.26 27.36
N VAL A 262 -9.20 3.46 26.25
CA VAL A 262 -10.67 3.60 26.20
C VAL A 262 -11.36 2.37 26.80
N VAL A 263 -10.86 1.15 26.55
CA VAL A 263 -11.45 -0.06 27.14
C VAL A 263 -11.28 -0.09 28.68
N ARG A 264 -10.12 0.34 29.20
CA ARG A 264 -9.89 0.45 30.66
C ARG A 264 -10.78 1.51 31.32
N GLU A 265 -11.11 2.57 30.59
CA GLU A 265 -12.04 3.62 31.04
C GLU A 265 -13.50 3.13 31.03
N LEU A 266 -13.93 2.50 29.94
CA LEU A 266 -15.33 2.08 29.75
C LEU A 266 -15.71 0.85 30.58
N TYR A 267 -14.83 -0.15 30.70
CA TYR A 267 -15.10 -1.41 31.42
C TYR A 267 -14.36 -1.53 32.76
N GLY A 268 -13.49 -0.58 33.09
CA GLY A 268 -12.67 -0.60 34.31
C GLY A 268 -11.38 -1.42 34.17
N ILE A 269 -10.45 -1.16 35.08
CA ILE A 269 -9.09 -1.77 35.10
C ILE A 269 -9.15 -3.27 35.45
N TYR A 270 -10.21 -3.73 36.12
CA TYR A 270 -10.36 -5.10 36.62
C TYR A 270 -10.84 -6.11 35.57
N VAL A 271 -11.30 -5.68 34.39
CA VAL A 271 -11.63 -6.58 33.30
C VAL A 271 -10.35 -6.81 32.49
N PRO A 272 -9.68 -7.98 32.62
CA PRO A 272 -8.52 -8.25 31.81
C PRO A 272 -8.97 -8.38 30.36
N VAL A 273 -8.34 -7.59 29.48
CA VAL A 273 -8.63 -7.54 28.05
C VAL A 273 -7.36 -7.68 27.21
N ARG A 274 -7.50 -8.29 26.03
CA ARG A 274 -6.45 -8.43 25.02
C ARG A 274 -7.03 -8.08 23.63
N LEU A 275 -6.38 -7.18 22.90
CA LEU A 275 -6.73 -6.92 21.50
C LEU A 275 -6.39 -8.13 20.62
N ILE A 276 -7.35 -8.61 19.80
CA ILE A 276 -7.13 -9.76 18.91
C ILE A 276 -6.33 -9.28 17.67
N SER A 277 -5.02 -9.47 17.71
CA SER A 277 -4.04 -8.81 16.82
C SER A 277 -4.16 -9.13 15.32
N ARG A 278 -4.88 -10.20 14.95
CA ARG A 278 -5.14 -10.56 13.55
C ARG A 278 -6.49 -10.06 13.01
N SER A 279 -7.38 -9.58 13.89
CA SER A 279 -8.69 -9.07 13.46
C SER A 279 -8.54 -7.78 12.65
N THR A 280 -9.15 -7.75 11.47
CA THR A 280 -9.41 -6.47 10.79
C THR A 280 -10.33 -5.60 11.67
N MET A 281 -10.00 -4.32 11.87
CA MET A 281 -10.88 -3.39 12.59
C MET A 281 -11.98 -2.90 11.65
N ALA A 282 -13.22 -3.34 11.87
CA ALA A 282 -14.36 -2.90 11.08
C ALA A 282 -14.66 -1.41 11.34
N GLN A 283 -15.16 -0.71 10.31
CA GLN A 283 -15.62 0.68 10.41
C GLN A 283 -16.96 0.87 9.67
N VAL A 284 -17.92 1.50 10.34
CA VAL A 284 -19.25 1.81 9.81
C VAL A 284 -19.52 3.30 9.97
N ILE A 285 -20.14 3.91 8.96
CA ILE A 285 -20.69 5.26 9.07
C ILE A 285 -22.19 5.09 9.22
N VAL A 286 -22.75 5.70 10.27
CA VAL A 286 -24.19 5.77 10.54
C VAL A 286 -24.65 7.22 10.49
N GLU A 287 -25.91 7.43 10.12
CA GLU A 287 -26.57 8.73 10.16
C GLU A 287 -27.37 8.81 11.47
N THR A 288 -27.26 9.92 12.19
CA THR A 288 -27.96 10.22 13.46
C THR A 288 -28.56 11.62 13.36
N VAL A 289 -29.45 12.03 14.29
CA VAL A 289 -30.02 13.40 14.22
C VAL A 289 -28.98 14.52 14.37
N GLN A 290 -27.80 14.20 14.91
CA GLN A 290 -26.70 15.14 15.11
C GLN A 290 -25.73 15.19 13.91
N GLY A 291 -25.89 14.30 12.92
CA GLY A 291 -25.03 14.23 11.73
C GLY A 291 -24.53 12.81 11.46
N TYR A 292 -23.32 12.68 10.93
CA TYR A 292 -22.74 11.38 10.60
C TYR A 292 -21.76 10.91 11.67
N ASN A 293 -21.95 9.69 12.17
CA ASN A 293 -21.09 9.06 13.17
C ASN A 293 -20.28 7.92 12.54
N LYS A 294 -18.95 7.97 12.66
CA LYS A 294 -18.03 6.94 12.17
C LYS A 294 -17.58 6.05 13.32
N LEU A 295 -18.18 4.87 13.40
CA LEU A 295 -17.95 3.87 14.43
C LEU A 295 -16.79 2.94 14.04
N TYR A 296 -15.85 2.72 14.97
CA TYR A 296 -14.76 1.74 14.84
C TYR A 296 -14.97 0.58 15.82
N PHE A 297 -14.89 -0.66 15.32
CA PHE A 297 -15.16 -1.87 16.09
C PHE A 297 -13.90 -2.75 16.20
N PRO A 298 -13.00 -2.49 17.17
CA PRO A 298 -11.95 -3.43 17.52
C PRO A 298 -12.55 -4.63 18.26
N ILE A 299 -12.09 -5.85 17.92
CA ILE A 299 -12.47 -7.07 18.63
C ILE A 299 -11.46 -7.34 19.74
N LEU A 300 -11.94 -7.47 20.96
CA LEU A 300 -11.14 -7.77 22.14
C LEU A 300 -11.57 -9.10 22.76
N ASP A 301 -10.58 -9.84 23.24
CA ASP A 301 -10.76 -10.99 24.11
C ASP A 301 -10.79 -10.52 25.56
N ALA A 302 -11.88 -10.81 26.27
CA ALA A 302 -12.07 -10.50 27.68
C ALA A 302 -12.14 -11.80 28.49
N ARG A 303 -11.21 -12.00 29.43
CA ARG A 303 -11.13 -13.23 30.24
C ARG A 303 -11.53 -12.99 31.69
N ILE A 304 -12.84 -12.83 31.92
CA ILE A 304 -13.38 -12.63 33.28
C ILE A 304 -13.22 -13.93 34.10
N PRO A 305 -12.43 -13.95 35.20
CA PRO A 305 -12.34 -15.11 36.08
C PRO A 305 -13.68 -15.37 36.79
N SER A 306 -14.01 -16.64 37.03
CA SER A 306 -15.28 -17.07 37.65
C SER A 306 -15.54 -16.44 39.04
N GLU A 307 -14.49 -16.05 39.74
CA GLU A 307 -14.49 -15.40 41.04
C GLU A 307 -14.91 -13.92 40.93
N VAL A 308 -14.53 -13.28 39.83
CA VAL A 308 -14.86 -11.87 39.52
C VAL A 308 -16.28 -11.76 38.95
N VAL A 309 -16.84 -12.86 38.41
CA VAL A 309 -18.20 -12.89 37.87
C VAL A 309 -19.23 -12.37 38.88
N ALA A 310 -19.23 -12.91 40.10
CA ALA A 310 -20.22 -12.58 41.12
C ALA A 310 -20.09 -11.15 41.67
N THR A 311 -18.89 -10.56 41.58
CA THR A 311 -18.69 -9.14 41.94
C THR A 311 -19.08 -8.21 40.80
N MET A 312 -18.93 -8.63 39.54
CA MET A 312 -19.33 -7.83 38.37
C MET A 312 -20.85 -7.64 38.26
N ASP A 313 -21.64 -8.64 38.69
CA ASP A 313 -23.10 -8.51 38.74
C ASP A 313 -23.55 -7.41 39.73
N GLN A 314 -22.70 -7.04 40.69
CA GLN A 314 -22.92 -5.90 41.60
C GLN A 314 -22.47 -4.55 40.98
N THR A 315 -21.57 -4.55 39.99
CA THR A 315 -20.94 -3.33 39.43
C THR A 315 -21.55 -2.84 38.11
N ARG A 316 -22.84 -3.12 37.87
CA ARG A 316 -23.62 -2.77 36.65
C ARG A 316 -23.15 -3.45 35.35
N VAL A 317 -22.15 -4.31 35.38
CA VAL A 317 -21.72 -5.09 34.21
C VAL A 317 -22.60 -6.33 34.10
N ARG A 318 -23.47 -6.39 33.09
CA ARG A 318 -24.33 -7.56 32.83
C ARG A 318 -23.82 -8.33 31.63
N ARG A 319 -23.60 -9.63 31.78
CA ARG A 319 -23.32 -10.48 30.61
C ARG A 319 -24.64 -10.80 29.93
N PHE A 320 -24.80 -10.31 28.72
CA PHE A 320 -25.82 -10.81 27.82
C PHE A 320 -25.18 -11.97 27.06
N LYS A 321 -25.74 -13.17 27.20
CA LYS A 321 -25.39 -14.30 26.34
C LYS A 321 -25.99 -14.03 24.95
N VAL A 322 -25.39 -13.06 24.25
CA VAL A 322 -25.54 -12.92 22.81
C VAL A 322 -24.84 -14.13 22.23
N ASP A 323 -25.58 -15.23 22.08
CA ASP A 323 -25.15 -16.35 21.25
C ASP A 323 -25.15 -15.82 19.81
N LEU A 324 -23.98 -15.32 19.42
CA LEU A 324 -23.67 -14.72 18.13
C LEU A 324 -24.04 -15.64 16.97
N LEU A 325 -23.93 -16.95 17.16
CA LEU A 325 -24.30 -17.94 16.16
C LEU A 325 -25.83 -18.01 16.00
N THR A 326 -26.55 -18.02 17.13
CA THR A 326 -28.02 -18.09 17.21
C THR A 326 -28.68 -16.80 16.75
N VAL A 327 -28.17 -15.63 17.12
CA VAL A 327 -28.71 -14.33 16.67
C VAL A 327 -28.73 -14.21 15.13
N LEU A 328 -27.67 -14.67 14.46
CA LEU A 328 -27.65 -14.71 12.98
C LEU A 328 -28.51 -15.83 12.39
N ARG A 329 -28.51 -17.03 12.98
CA ARG A 329 -29.17 -18.22 12.39
C ARG A 329 -30.68 -18.22 12.62
N GLU A 330 -31.12 -17.87 13.82
CA GLU A 330 -32.50 -18.00 14.28
C GLU A 330 -33.29 -16.68 14.18
N ARG A 331 -32.70 -15.65 13.56
CA ARG A 331 -33.28 -14.31 13.36
C ARG A 331 -33.57 -13.55 14.65
N ASN A 332 -32.82 -13.80 15.73
CA ASN A 332 -33.02 -13.12 17.01
C ASN A 332 -32.42 -11.70 17.02
N TRP A 333 -32.64 -10.95 15.95
CA TRP A 333 -32.15 -9.58 15.73
C TRP A 333 -32.73 -8.58 16.74
N HIS A 334 -33.91 -8.88 17.28
CA HIS A 334 -34.58 -8.06 18.28
C HIS A 334 -33.75 -7.91 19.57
N GLU A 335 -32.88 -8.86 19.92
CA GLU A 335 -31.96 -8.67 21.04
C GLU A 335 -30.91 -7.59 20.74
N LEU A 336 -30.34 -7.56 19.53
CA LEU A 336 -29.41 -6.50 19.10
C LEU A 336 -30.10 -5.14 18.93
N GLU A 337 -31.39 -5.13 18.57
CA GLU A 337 -32.21 -3.93 18.49
C GLU A 337 -32.41 -3.27 19.87
N ASN A 338 -32.52 -4.07 20.93
CA ASN A 338 -32.65 -3.60 22.31
C ASN A 338 -31.32 -3.18 22.97
N ILE A 339 -30.17 -3.53 22.40
CA ILE A 339 -28.85 -3.14 22.91
C ILE A 339 -28.43 -1.82 22.26
N GLN A 340 -28.25 -0.76 23.04
CA GLN A 340 -27.76 0.54 22.53
C GLN A 340 -26.23 0.55 22.35
N ILE A 341 -25.71 1.45 21.52
CA ILE A 341 -24.28 1.77 21.45
C ILE A 341 -24.07 3.24 21.82
N ILE A 342 -24.55 4.13 20.95
CA ILE A 342 -24.72 5.57 21.18
C ILE A 342 -26.23 5.88 21.16
N PRO A 343 -26.67 7.07 21.60
CA PRO A 343 -28.06 7.49 21.42
C PRO A 343 -28.51 7.26 19.97
N GLU A 344 -29.75 6.74 19.81
CA GLU A 344 -30.38 6.41 18.52
C GLU A 344 -29.77 5.25 17.72
N VAL A 345 -28.60 4.70 18.09
CA VAL A 345 -27.95 3.61 17.35
C VAL A 345 -27.88 2.33 18.18
N SER A 346 -28.62 1.31 17.73
CA SER A 346 -28.60 -0.02 18.33
C SER A 346 -27.45 -0.90 17.81
N ALA A 347 -27.22 -2.02 18.49
CA ALA A 347 -26.20 -3.01 18.14
C ALA A 347 -26.45 -3.73 16.80
N MET A 348 -27.59 -3.48 16.13
CA MET A 348 -27.82 -3.88 14.74
C MET A 348 -26.75 -3.36 13.76
N VAL A 349 -26.03 -2.28 14.09
CA VAL A 349 -24.88 -1.83 13.29
C VAL A 349 -23.74 -2.86 13.22
N LEU A 350 -23.64 -3.79 14.19
CA LEU A 350 -22.64 -4.87 14.17
C LEU A 350 -22.85 -5.84 13.00
N VAL A 351 -24.08 -5.97 12.50
CA VAL A 351 -24.39 -6.76 11.30
C VAL A 351 -23.70 -6.13 10.08
N ASN A 352 -23.84 -4.82 9.91
CA ASN A 352 -23.17 -4.02 8.87
C ASN A 352 -21.64 -3.96 9.05
N ALA A 353 -21.15 -4.06 10.29
CA ALA A 353 -19.71 -4.15 10.58
C ALA A 353 -19.15 -5.50 10.13
N ASN A 354 -19.88 -6.59 10.37
CA ASN A 354 -19.49 -7.94 9.98
C ASN A 354 -19.48 -8.17 8.48
N GLU A 355 -20.44 -7.62 7.72
CA GLU A 355 -20.40 -7.70 6.25
C GLU A 355 -19.13 -7.08 5.61
N LYS A 356 -18.41 -6.26 6.37
CA LYS A 356 -17.14 -5.63 5.96
C LYS A 356 -15.89 -6.40 6.41
N LEU A 357 -16.03 -7.41 7.27
CA LEU A 357 -14.93 -8.29 7.63
C LEU A 357 -14.66 -9.30 6.50
N LEU A 358 -13.46 -9.88 6.54
CA LEU A 358 -13.14 -11.04 5.70
C LEU A 358 -13.90 -12.25 6.23
N VAL A 359 -14.21 -13.22 5.36
CA VAL A 359 -14.94 -14.44 5.76
C VAL A 359 -14.22 -15.19 6.91
N GLU A 360 -12.89 -15.11 6.92
CA GLU A 360 -11.99 -15.65 7.94
C GLU A 360 -12.01 -14.84 9.26
N ASP A 361 -12.35 -13.55 9.20
CA ASP A 361 -12.40 -12.62 10.34
C ASP A 361 -13.83 -12.45 10.91
N ASN A 362 -14.87 -12.87 10.17
CA ASN A 362 -16.28 -12.67 10.51
C ASN A 362 -16.59 -12.97 11.99
N PHE A 363 -17.13 -11.97 12.70
CA PHE A 363 -17.44 -12.00 14.14
C PHE A 363 -18.19 -13.26 14.58
N PHE A 364 -19.12 -13.73 13.75
CA PHE A 364 -20.14 -14.71 14.14
C PHE A 364 -19.91 -16.14 13.64
N LEU A 365 -18.98 -16.35 12.69
CA LEU A 365 -18.87 -17.63 11.95
C LEU A 365 -17.44 -18.16 11.83
N SER A 366 -16.42 -17.39 12.19
CA SER A 366 -15.04 -17.85 12.05
C SER A 366 -14.63 -18.74 13.22
N SER A 367 -14.08 -19.91 12.90
CA SER A 367 -13.29 -20.70 13.86
C SER A 367 -12.09 -19.91 14.39
N PHE A 368 -11.63 -18.89 13.65
CA PHE A 368 -10.61 -17.95 14.08
C PHE A 368 -10.97 -17.23 15.39
N LEU A 369 -12.19 -16.70 15.56
CA LEU A 369 -12.54 -16.02 16.82
C LEU A 369 -12.60 -17.01 17.99
N ALA A 370 -13.27 -18.15 17.83
CA ALA A 370 -13.33 -19.19 18.86
C ALA A 370 -11.93 -19.70 19.25
N ASN A 371 -11.06 -19.97 18.27
CA ASN A 371 -9.67 -20.35 18.50
C ASN A 371 -8.88 -19.22 19.19
N SER A 372 -9.09 -17.95 18.82
CA SER A 372 -8.40 -16.81 19.44
C SER A 372 -8.77 -16.63 20.91
N LEU A 373 -10.06 -16.76 21.26
CA LEU A 373 -10.54 -16.62 22.64
C LEU A 373 -10.10 -17.77 23.53
N THR A 374 -10.02 -18.99 22.98
CA THR A 374 -9.51 -20.18 23.67
C THR A 374 -7.97 -20.22 23.74
N GLU A 375 -7.25 -19.62 22.78
CA GLU A 375 -5.79 -19.55 22.78
C GLU A 375 -5.25 -18.84 24.02
N ASP A 376 -4.54 -19.58 24.86
CA ASP A 376 -3.92 -19.08 26.08
C ASP A 376 -3.14 -17.78 25.86
N TRP A 377 -3.37 -16.76 26.68
CA TRP A 377 -2.67 -15.47 26.53
C TRP A 377 -1.16 -15.61 26.69
N ARG A 378 -0.71 -16.55 27.52
CA ARG A 378 0.71 -16.93 27.66
C ARG A 378 1.23 -17.72 26.45
N SER A 379 0.39 -18.49 25.79
CA SER A 379 0.71 -19.11 24.49
C SER A 379 0.76 -18.06 23.39
N SER A 380 -0.09 -17.04 23.44
CA SER A 380 0.01 -15.86 22.59
C SER A 380 1.20 -14.96 22.92
N SER A 381 1.82 -15.05 24.10
CA SER A 381 3.15 -14.48 24.33
C SER A 381 4.28 -15.40 23.82
N ARG A 382 4.02 -16.69 23.54
CA ARG A 382 4.92 -17.59 22.81
C ARG A 382 4.77 -17.49 21.28
N VAL A 383 3.56 -17.19 20.79
CA VAL A 383 3.25 -16.93 19.38
C VAL A 383 3.47 -15.45 19.03
N SER A 384 3.42 -14.53 20.01
CA SER A 384 3.99 -13.18 19.92
C SER A 384 5.46 -13.11 20.35
N SER A 385 6.06 -14.18 20.89
CA SER A 385 7.50 -14.44 20.74
C SER A 385 7.83 -15.24 19.47
N SER A 386 6.83 -15.49 18.61
CA SER A 386 6.99 -15.48 17.15
C SER A 386 6.59 -14.14 16.50
N ARG A 387 6.65 -13.02 17.25
CA ARG A 387 7.77 -12.11 16.91
C ARG A 387 9.02 -12.87 17.30
N GLU A 388 9.55 -13.63 16.35
CA GLU A 388 10.94 -14.00 16.42
C GLU A 388 11.66 -12.67 16.62
N VAL A 389 12.39 -12.52 17.72
CA VAL A 389 13.28 -11.37 17.87
C VAL A 389 14.26 -11.55 16.73
N LEU A 390 14.03 -10.87 15.60
CA LEU A 390 14.76 -11.11 14.36
C LEU A 390 16.20 -10.69 14.64
N LYS A 391 17.04 -11.66 14.99
CA LYS A 391 18.35 -11.36 15.57
C LYS A 391 19.27 -10.98 14.42
N SER A 392 20.04 -9.92 14.64
CA SER A 392 21.01 -9.43 13.66
C SER A 392 22.15 -10.44 13.53
N ALA A 393 22.12 -11.28 12.48
CA ALA A 393 23.13 -12.32 12.27
C ALA A 393 24.59 -11.83 12.35
N PRO A 394 24.97 -10.65 11.80
CA PRO A 394 26.31 -10.10 11.98
C PRO A 394 26.75 -9.89 13.44
N ARG A 395 25.82 -9.59 14.37
CA ARG A 395 26.16 -9.33 15.79
C ARG A 395 26.39 -10.61 16.61
N ILE A 396 25.85 -11.74 16.17
CA ILE A 396 25.90 -13.00 16.94
C ILE A 396 27.10 -13.84 16.54
N LEU A 397 27.38 -13.91 15.24
CA LEU A 397 28.52 -14.67 14.72
C LEU A 397 29.85 -13.93 14.86
N ASN A 398 29.82 -12.58 14.73
CA ASN A 398 31.02 -11.74 14.84
C ASN A 398 30.78 -10.58 15.83
N PRO A 399 30.63 -10.84 17.15
CA PRO A 399 30.31 -9.79 18.13
C PRO A 399 31.39 -8.72 18.26
N ASN A 400 32.65 -9.08 18.01
CA ASN A 400 33.81 -8.19 18.10
C ASN A 400 34.16 -7.49 16.78
N ASP A 401 33.57 -7.88 15.64
CA ASP A 401 33.74 -7.15 14.38
C ASP A 401 32.86 -5.89 14.44
N PRO A 402 33.42 -4.67 14.33
CA PRO A 402 32.62 -3.46 14.19
C PRO A 402 31.81 -3.46 12.88
N GLY A 403 32.24 -4.21 11.87
CA GLY A 403 31.44 -4.67 10.73
C GLY A 403 30.60 -3.59 10.07
N TYR A 404 31.26 -2.48 9.70
CA TYR A 404 30.61 -1.34 9.09
C TYR A 404 30.23 -1.65 7.64
N SER A 405 28.94 -1.61 7.35
CA SER A 405 28.40 -1.79 6.00
C SER A 405 28.31 -0.49 5.20
N TRP A 406 28.53 0.68 5.82
CA TRP A 406 28.48 1.99 5.16
C TRP A 406 29.62 2.92 5.61
N PHE A 407 30.14 3.71 4.67
CA PHE A 407 31.27 4.62 4.84
C PHE A 407 30.93 5.99 4.24
N SER A 408 31.06 7.07 5.03
CA SER A 408 30.86 8.42 4.52
C SER A 408 31.93 8.80 3.50
N ASN A 409 31.52 9.18 2.29
CA ASN A 409 32.43 9.73 1.28
C ASN A 409 32.86 11.18 1.58
N LEU A 410 32.22 11.87 2.55
CA LEU A 410 32.58 13.23 2.93
C LEU A 410 33.93 13.26 3.67
N HIS A 411 35.00 13.47 2.91
CA HIS A 411 36.31 13.80 3.45
C HIS A 411 36.37 15.31 3.69
N ARG A 412 36.11 15.74 4.93
CA ARG A 412 36.46 17.09 5.40
C ARG A 412 37.73 17.01 6.25
N ASP A 413 38.75 17.74 5.80
CA ASP A 413 39.89 18.24 6.59
C ASP A 413 40.39 17.33 7.72
N ARG A 414 40.94 16.17 7.33
CA ARG A 414 41.64 15.20 8.21
C ARG A 414 40.81 14.60 9.36
N GLN A 415 39.48 14.74 9.37
CA GLN A 415 38.63 14.08 10.35
C GLN A 415 38.45 12.58 10.07
N ASP A 416 38.16 11.80 11.12
CA ASP A 416 37.87 10.38 11.01
C ASP A 416 36.68 10.10 10.09
N ILE A 417 36.86 9.18 9.15
CA ILE A 417 35.80 8.71 8.26
C ILE A 417 34.65 8.17 9.11
N THR A 418 33.47 8.79 9.02
CA THR A 418 32.26 8.27 9.69
C THR A 418 31.85 6.94 9.08
N ARG A 419 31.77 5.89 9.91
CA ARG A 419 31.39 4.53 9.52
C ARG A 419 30.13 4.11 10.25
N ARG A 420 29.22 3.39 9.58
CA ARG A 420 27.98 2.88 10.19
C ARG A 420 27.69 1.46 9.70
N ARG A 421 26.96 0.68 10.51
CA ARG A 421 26.34 -0.58 10.08
C ARG A 421 24.86 -0.29 9.84
N LEU A 422 24.48 -0.26 8.56
CA LEU A 422 23.13 0.09 8.10
C LEU A 422 22.41 -1.09 7.43
N ASP A 423 23.16 -2.10 6.99
CA ASP A 423 22.68 -3.25 6.22
C ASP A 423 22.67 -4.50 7.10
N TYR A 424 21.54 -5.20 7.11
CA TYR A 424 21.25 -6.26 8.06
C TYR A 424 20.38 -7.37 7.45
N PHE A 425 20.71 -8.62 7.73
CA PHE A 425 19.75 -9.71 7.65
C PHE A 425 19.04 -9.84 9.00
N MET A 426 17.72 -9.70 8.96
CA MET A 426 16.81 -9.84 10.09
C MET A 426 16.17 -11.23 9.98
N LEU A 427 16.63 -12.18 10.81
CA LEU A 427 16.34 -13.60 10.62
C LEU A 427 15.73 -14.25 11.86
N SER A 428 14.86 -15.23 11.60
CA SER A 428 14.36 -16.22 12.53
C SER A 428 15.46 -16.84 13.37
N GLU A 429 15.22 -17.12 14.65
CA GLU A 429 16.15 -17.88 15.49
C GLU A 429 16.43 -19.30 14.90
N PRO A 430 15.43 -20.07 14.45
CA PRO A 430 15.63 -21.33 13.71
C PRO A 430 16.39 -21.25 12.38
N VAL A 431 16.54 -20.05 11.79
CA VAL A 431 17.33 -19.80 10.57
C VAL A 431 18.73 -19.31 10.91
N LEU A 432 18.85 -18.49 11.97
CA LEU A 432 20.11 -18.01 12.53
C LEU A 432 21.05 -19.16 12.90
N GLU A 433 20.53 -20.21 13.55
CA GLU A 433 21.25 -21.44 13.88
C GLU A 433 21.84 -22.17 12.66
N ARG A 434 21.36 -21.86 11.45
CA ARG A 434 21.78 -22.49 10.19
C ARG A 434 22.77 -21.64 9.40
N ILE A 435 23.08 -20.44 9.86
CA ILE A 435 24.03 -19.57 9.17
C ILE A 435 25.44 -20.09 9.41
N VAL A 436 26.14 -20.41 8.32
CA VAL A 436 27.52 -20.89 8.32
C VAL A 436 28.50 -19.73 8.41
N MET A 437 28.18 -18.62 7.73
CA MET A 437 29.05 -17.45 7.66
C MET A 437 28.23 -16.18 7.41
N VAL A 438 28.67 -15.06 8.00
CA VAL A 438 28.29 -13.71 7.60
C VAL A 438 29.55 -12.90 7.36
N LYS A 439 29.66 -12.28 6.18
CA LYS A 439 30.80 -11.42 5.80
C LYS A 439 30.32 -10.17 5.08
N GLN A 440 31.09 -9.09 5.16
CA GLN A 440 30.92 -7.94 4.27
C GLN A 440 31.86 -8.13 3.07
N ALA A 441 31.34 -7.97 1.85
CA ALA A 441 32.17 -7.89 0.65
C ALA A 441 32.42 -6.41 0.32
N GLY A 442 33.68 -6.05 0.04
CA GLY A 442 34.00 -4.71 -0.46
C GLY A 442 33.55 -4.56 -1.90
N HIS A 443 32.91 -3.43 -2.25
CA HIS A 443 32.48 -3.15 -3.61
C HIS A 443 33.02 -1.79 -4.09
N PRO A 444 33.83 -1.71 -5.17
CA PRO A 444 34.54 -0.49 -5.55
C PRO A 444 33.64 0.63 -6.10
N MET A 445 32.34 0.36 -6.28
CA MET A 445 31.37 1.29 -6.88
C MET A 445 30.28 1.75 -5.91
N SER A 446 30.38 1.44 -4.61
CA SER A 446 29.42 1.88 -3.60
C SER A 446 30.12 2.26 -2.30
N ASP A 447 29.55 3.24 -1.61
CA ASP A 447 29.80 3.58 -0.20
C ASP A 447 29.26 2.55 0.79
N HIS A 448 28.43 1.61 0.31
CA HIS A 448 28.02 0.42 1.03
C HIS A 448 28.90 -0.80 0.70
N LYS A 449 29.19 -1.61 1.72
CA LYS A 449 29.70 -2.97 1.60
C LYS A 449 28.52 -3.95 1.72
N PRO A 450 28.12 -4.68 0.66
CA PRO A 450 27.09 -5.69 0.76
C PRO A 450 27.42 -6.73 1.84
N VAL A 451 26.45 -7.01 2.69
CA VAL A 451 26.49 -8.11 3.66
C VAL A 451 26.05 -9.38 2.93
N VAL A 452 26.85 -10.44 3.04
CA VAL A 452 26.61 -11.75 2.46
C VAL A 452 26.44 -12.75 3.60
N THR A 453 25.44 -13.62 3.51
CA THR A 453 25.15 -14.65 4.52
C THR A 453 25.00 -16.00 3.83
N ASP A 454 25.75 -17.00 4.31
CA ASP A 454 25.71 -18.36 3.80
C ASP A 454 24.85 -19.20 4.75
N ILE A 455 23.74 -19.76 4.27
CA ILE A 455 22.74 -20.45 5.11
C ILE A 455 22.65 -21.93 4.72
N ARG A 456 22.86 -22.84 5.68
CA ARG A 456 22.72 -24.28 5.48
C ARG A 456 21.25 -24.70 5.49
N LEU A 457 20.67 -24.84 4.32
CA LEU A 457 19.34 -25.44 4.16
C LEU A 457 19.40 -26.95 4.46
N ARG A 458 18.35 -27.51 5.07
CA ARG A 458 18.18 -28.97 5.13
C ARG A 458 17.66 -29.44 3.77
N LEU A 459 18.19 -30.56 3.27
CA LEU A 459 17.59 -31.27 2.13
C LEU A 459 16.14 -31.65 2.51
N GLY A 460 15.19 -31.39 1.60
CA GLY A 460 13.77 -31.70 1.81
C GLY A 460 12.94 -30.69 2.62
N VAL A 461 13.40 -29.43 2.79
CA VAL A 461 12.51 -28.36 3.31
C VAL A 461 11.50 -27.97 2.23
N GLU A 462 10.24 -28.32 2.43
CA GLU A 462 9.14 -27.87 1.58
C GLU A 462 8.96 -26.35 1.65
N ARG A 463 8.57 -25.75 0.52
CA ARG A 463 8.41 -24.31 0.37
C ARG A 463 7.19 -23.82 1.14
N GLY A 464 7.38 -22.89 2.08
CA GLY A 464 6.30 -22.32 2.88
C GLY A 464 5.26 -21.54 2.06
N ARG A 465 4.02 -21.47 2.59
CA ARG A 465 2.90 -20.76 1.97
C ARG A 465 3.00 -19.23 2.18
N GLY A 466 3.29 -18.48 1.12
CA GLY A 466 3.32 -17.01 1.11
C GLY A 466 3.63 -16.42 -0.28
N PHE A 467 3.13 -15.20 -0.57
CA PHE A 467 3.14 -14.61 -1.93
C PHE A 467 3.56 -13.14 -1.94
N PHE A 468 4.33 -12.72 -2.96
CA PHE A 468 4.80 -11.35 -3.17
C PHE A 468 5.17 -11.16 -4.65
N ARG A 469 4.86 -10.07 -5.39
CA ARG A 469 5.18 -9.92 -6.84
C ARG A 469 6.17 -8.82 -7.23
N LEU A 470 7.15 -9.15 -8.07
CA LEU A 470 8.03 -8.30 -8.88
C LEU A 470 7.46 -8.24 -10.29
N ASN A 471 7.53 -7.07 -10.91
CA ASN A 471 7.01 -6.87 -12.26
C ASN A 471 8.16 -6.87 -13.29
N SER A 472 8.57 -8.05 -13.74
CA SER A 472 9.63 -8.21 -14.75
C SER A 472 9.30 -7.56 -16.09
N HIS A 473 8.03 -7.45 -16.48
CA HIS A 473 7.60 -6.70 -17.68
C HIS A 473 8.02 -5.22 -17.69
N VAL A 474 8.46 -4.65 -16.57
CA VAL A 474 9.06 -3.31 -16.49
C VAL A 474 10.45 -3.28 -17.14
N LEU A 475 11.16 -4.41 -17.19
CA LEU A 475 12.43 -4.58 -17.92
C LEU A 475 12.23 -4.69 -19.43
N GLU A 476 11.06 -5.14 -19.88
CA GLU A 476 10.72 -5.29 -21.30
C GLU A 476 10.31 -3.96 -21.96
N ASP A 477 10.01 -2.91 -21.17
CA ASP A 477 9.66 -1.60 -21.72
C ASP A 477 10.90 -0.88 -22.29
N PRO A 478 10.94 -0.58 -23.61
CA PRO A 478 12.11 0.05 -24.22
C PRO A 478 12.42 1.46 -23.69
N GLY A 479 11.41 2.18 -23.20
CA GLY A 479 11.60 3.50 -22.59
C GLY A 479 12.28 3.42 -21.23
N ILE A 480 12.01 2.36 -20.46
CA ILE A 480 12.71 2.09 -19.19
C ILE A 480 14.13 1.64 -19.46
N LEU A 481 14.36 0.76 -20.44
CA LEU A 481 15.71 0.38 -20.87
C LEU A 481 16.53 1.58 -21.35
N ASP A 482 15.94 2.51 -22.13
CA ASP A 482 16.58 3.76 -22.54
C ASP A 482 16.89 4.68 -21.35
N VAL A 483 15.96 4.86 -20.41
CA VAL A 483 16.21 5.64 -19.18
C VAL A 483 17.38 5.06 -18.37
N ILE A 484 17.42 3.74 -18.17
CA ILE A 484 18.52 3.10 -17.44
C ILE A 484 19.83 3.23 -18.23
N SER A 485 19.81 3.04 -19.56
CA SER A 485 20.98 3.20 -20.43
C SER A 485 21.55 4.62 -20.36
N ARG A 486 20.70 5.66 -20.38
CA ARG A 486 21.10 7.07 -20.20
C ARG A 486 21.64 7.36 -18.80
N ILE A 487 21.09 6.74 -17.75
CA ILE A 487 21.61 6.85 -16.38
C ILE A 487 23.00 6.22 -16.27
N LEU A 488 23.20 5.02 -16.83
CA LEU A 488 24.48 4.31 -16.86
C LEU A 488 25.54 5.09 -17.67
N ALA A 489 25.17 5.59 -18.85
CA ALA A 489 26.05 6.45 -19.66
C ALA A 489 26.45 7.73 -18.90
N ARG A 490 25.49 8.41 -18.24
CA ARG A 490 25.78 9.59 -17.40
C ARG A 490 26.63 9.27 -16.16
N ALA A 491 26.58 8.04 -15.65
CA ALA A 491 27.44 7.59 -14.55
C ALA A 491 28.87 7.30 -15.03
N ARG A 492 29.00 6.64 -16.20
CA ARG A 492 30.29 6.39 -16.86
C ARG A 492 30.99 7.70 -17.24
N ASN A 493 30.32 8.57 -17.99
CA ASN A 493 30.90 9.82 -18.48
C ASN A 493 31.29 10.78 -17.32
N ARG A 494 30.62 10.72 -16.17
CA ARG A 494 31.04 11.47 -14.97
C ARG A 494 32.34 10.93 -14.36
N LYS A 495 32.50 9.60 -14.27
CA LYS A 495 33.75 8.96 -13.82
C LYS A 495 34.91 9.23 -14.78
N GLU A 496 34.62 9.24 -16.08
CA GLU A 496 35.57 9.56 -17.14
C GLU A 496 36.04 11.03 -17.05
N ALA A 497 35.12 11.98 -16.93
CA ALA A 497 35.45 13.40 -16.71
C ALA A 497 36.19 13.65 -15.38
N GLU A 498 35.84 12.94 -14.31
CA GLU A 498 36.59 13.00 -13.04
C GLU A 498 38.03 12.46 -13.21
N CYS A 499 38.21 11.40 -14.02
CA CYS A 499 39.54 10.86 -14.33
C CYS A 499 40.38 11.85 -15.14
N ILE A 500 39.80 12.44 -16.20
CA ILE A 500 40.46 13.47 -17.03
C ILE A 500 40.91 14.65 -16.16
N ARG A 501 40.02 15.21 -15.35
CA ARG A 501 40.36 16.34 -14.46
C ARG A 501 41.49 16.01 -13.48
N ARG A 502 41.60 14.75 -13.02
CA ARG A 502 42.69 14.30 -12.13
C ARG A 502 44.01 14.07 -12.87
N ILE A 503 43.97 13.85 -14.18
CA ILE A 503 45.16 13.84 -15.05
C ILE A 503 45.61 15.28 -15.28
N GLU A 504 44.71 16.18 -15.70
CA GLU A 504 44.99 17.61 -15.89
C GLU A 504 45.58 18.27 -14.62
N GLU A 505 44.99 18.03 -13.44
CA GLU A 505 45.49 18.53 -12.14
C GLU A 505 46.87 17.93 -11.78
N ALA A 506 47.19 16.73 -12.26
CA ALA A 506 48.51 16.12 -12.07
C ALA A 506 49.54 16.71 -13.05
N GLU A 507 49.15 16.98 -14.30
CA GLU A 507 49.98 17.63 -15.32
C GLU A 507 50.33 19.06 -14.92
N GLU A 508 49.36 19.88 -14.50
CA GLU A 508 49.61 21.25 -14.00
C GLU A 508 50.58 21.26 -12.80
N LYS A 509 50.43 20.30 -11.86
CA LYS A 509 51.37 20.14 -10.72
C LYS A 509 52.75 19.64 -11.14
N MET A 510 52.86 18.91 -12.24
CA MET A 510 54.15 18.54 -12.81
C MET A 510 54.80 19.75 -13.49
N GLU A 511 54.08 20.52 -14.30
CA GLU A 511 54.61 21.73 -14.96
C GLU A 511 55.09 22.80 -13.96
N GLY A 512 54.35 23.01 -12.86
CA GLY A 512 54.71 23.94 -11.81
C GLY A 512 55.91 23.51 -10.92
N ASN A 513 56.45 22.30 -11.10
CA ASN A 513 57.55 21.79 -10.27
C ASN A 513 58.93 22.13 -10.87
N PRO A 514 59.81 22.88 -10.19
CA PRO A 514 61.12 23.27 -10.75
C PRO A 514 62.07 22.09 -11.07
N ILE A 515 61.75 20.87 -10.61
CA ILE A 515 62.49 19.65 -10.97
C ILE A 515 62.07 19.14 -12.37
N SER A 516 60.79 19.22 -12.75
CA SER A 516 60.33 18.71 -14.05
C SER A 516 60.91 19.52 -15.21
N ALA A 517 60.95 20.85 -15.07
CA ALA A 517 61.54 21.78 -16.03
C ALA A 517 63.03 21.50 -16.33
N ARG A 518 63.75 20.82 -15.42
CA ARG A 518 65.15 20.40 -15.62
C ARG A 518 65.30 19.04 -16.28
N VAL A 519 64.27 18.20 -16.31
CA VAL A 519 64.32 16.84 -16.87
C VAL A 519 63.98 16.83 -18.37
N TRP A 520 63.22 17.82 -18.86
CA TRP A 520 62.80 17.93 -20.27
C TRP A 520 63.68 18.85 -21.13
N ALA A 521 64.70 19.48 -20.56
CA ALA A 521 65.65 20.34 -21.26
C ALA A 521 67.02 19.66 -21.44
N ALA A 522 67.08 18.68 -22.33
CA ALA A 522 68.30 17.97 -22.75
C ALA A 522 68.22 17.63 -24.26
#